data_AF-A0A6L6XY77-F1
#
_entry.id   AF-A0A6L6XY77-F1
#
_cell.length_a   1.000
_cell.length_b   1.000
_cell.length_c   1.000
_cell.angle_alpha   90.00
_cell.angle_beta   90.00
_cell.angle_gamma   90.00
#
_symmetry.space_group_name_H-M   'P 1'
#
loop_
_entity.id
_entity.type
_entity.pdbx_description
1 polymer ?
#
loop_
_entity_poly.entity_id
_entity_poly.type
_entity_poly.pdbx_seq_one_letter_code
_entity_poly.pdbx_strand_id
1 'polypeptide(L)'
;MMRKLAYSLLMILCGAVLTISAIFVMMAFSRVFPASDEFQQSCRKFDAEEIKTKFIQSWFRMAAKDDRLEKMGLSKVAFITTPSFSDNAWSGKLLVIGEKSRYSAYVILNCHNGYYDYTDLSEGEDE
;
A
#
# COMPACT_ATOMS: atom_id res chain seq x y z
N MET A 1 -33.41 -14.35 35.48
CA MET A 1 -33.09 -13.18 34.64
C MET A 1 -31.59 -13.08 34.31
N MET A 2 -30.68 -13.24 35.30
CA MET A 2 -29.21 -13.22 35.08
C MET A 2 -28.67 -14.19 34.02
N ARG A 3 -29.21 -15.42 33.93
CA ARG A 3 -28.77 -16.43 32.93
C ARG A 3 -28.97 -16.00 31.48
N LYS A 4 -30.03 -15.24 31.16
CA LYS A 4 -30.30 -14.73 29.81
C LYS A 4 -29.32 -13.61 29.44
N LEU A 5 -29.03 -12.70 30.39
CA LEU A 5 -28.04 -11.64 30.22
C LEU A 5 -26.62 -12.19 30.00
N ALA A 6 -26.22 -13.21 30.76
CA ALA A 6 -24.93 -13.86 30.59
C ALA A 6 -24.79 -14.54 29.22
N TYR A 7 -25.84 -15.20 28.72
CA TYR A 7 -25.85 -15.80 27.38
C TYR A 7 -25.81 -14.73 26.27
N SER A 8 -26.56 -13.64 26.41
CA SER A 8 -26.52 -12.53 25.44
C SER A 8 -25.15 -11.85 25.40
N LEU A 9 -24.51 -11.64 26.55
CA LEU A 9 -23.14 -11.12 26.64
C LEU A 9 -22.13 -12.07 25.99
N LEU A 10 -22.25 -13.39 26.24
CA LEU A 10 -21.37 -14.39 25.66
C LEU A 10 -21.51 -14.47 24.13
N MET A 11 -22.74 -14.36 23.60
CA MET A 11 -23.00 -14.30 22.16
C MET A 11 -22.42 -13.04 21.50
N ILE A 12 -22.52 -11.89 22.17
CA ILE A 12 -21.87 -10.65 21.71
C ILE A 12 -20.36 -10.80 21.70
N LEU A 13 -19.79 -11.42 22.75
CA LEU A 13 -18.35 -11.65 22.84
C LEU A 13 -17.86 -12.58 21.72
N CYS A 14 -18.57 -13.69 21.48
CA CYS A 14 -18.27 -14.60 20.38
C CYS A 14 -18.39 -13.92 19.02
N GLY A 15 -19.42 -13.09 18.82
CA GLY A 15 -19.58 -12.29 17.62
C GLY A 15 -18.41 -11.32 17.41
N ALA A 16 -18.03 -10.58 18.45
CA ALA A 16 -16.90 -9.65 18.41
C ALA A 16 -15.58 -10.37 18.09
N VAL A 17 -15.32 -11.52 18.73
CA VAL A 17 -14.12 -12.34 18.45
C VAL A 17 -14.12 -12.80 17.00
N LEU A 18 -15.23 -13.32 16.48
CA LEU A 18 -15.35 -13.74 15.09
C LEU A 18 -15.13 -12.58 14.11
N THR A 19 -15.69 -11.41 14.39
CA THR A 19 -15.50 -10.22 13.54
C THR A 19 -14.05 -9.75 13.56
N ILE A 20 -13.40 -9.71 14.74
CA ILE A 20 -11.98 -9.34 14.86
C ILE A 20 -11.11 -10.34 14.12
N SER A 21 -11.35 -11.64 14.26
CA SER A 21 -10.64 -12.68 13.51
C SER A 21 -10.85 -12.50 12.00
N ALA A 22 -12.08 -12.29 11.54
CA ALA A 22 -12.34 -12.08 10.11
C ALA A 22 -11.63 -10.82 9.56
N ILE A 23 -11.63 -9.71 10.31
CA ILE A 23 -10.91 -8.48 9.95
C ILE A 23 -9.40 -8.73 9.91
N PHE A 24 -8.85 -9.42 10.91
CA PHE A 24 -7.42 -9.73 10.97
C PHE A 24 -6.99 -10.59 9.79
N VAL A 25 -7.80 -11.60 9.45
CA VAL A 25 -7.55 -12.45 8.29
C VAL A 25 -7.70 -11.62 7.00
N MET A 26 -8.66 -10.70 6.87
CA MET A 26 -8.76 -9.73 5.75
C MET A 26 -7.58 -8.79 5.59
N MET A 27 -7.04 -8.24 6.69
CA MET A 27 -5.86 -7.38 6.63
C MET A 27 -4.62 -8.17 6.23
N ALA A 28 -4.43 -9.37 6.79
CA ALA A 28 -3.36 -10.27 6.40
C ALA A 28 -3.52 -10.81 4.96
N PHE A 29 -4.76 -11.06 4.50
CA PHE A 29 -5.07 -11.60 3.17
C PHE A 29 -4.41 -10.78 2.06
N SER A 30 -4.42 -9.45 2.16
CA SER A 30 -3.88 -8.54 1.15
C SER A 30 -2.34 -8.56 1.00
N ARG A 31 -1.61 -9.02 2.02
CA ARG A 31 -0.13 -9.02 2.02
C ARG A 31 0.46 -10.43 1.85
N VAL A 32 -0.30 -11.47 2.18
CA VAL A 32 0.23 -12.83 2.30
C VAL A 32 -0.13 -13.73 1.12
N PHE A 33 -1.22 -13.46 0.40
CA PHE A 33 -1.65 -14.34 -0.70
C PHE A 33 -1.00 -13.98 -2.04
N PRO A 34 -0.64 -14.99 -2.85
CA PRO A 34 -0.15 -14.76 -4.20
C PRO A 34 -1.20 -14.04 -5.05
N ALA A 35 -0.74 -13.14 -5.91
CA ALA A 35 -1.52 -12.59 -6.99
C ALA A 35 -1.82 -13.69 -8.03
N SER A 36 -2.68 -13.41 -9.01
CA SER A 36 -2.94 -14.36 -10.09
C SER A 36 -1.62 -14.75 -10.79
N ASP A 37 -1.54 -16.00 -11.25
CA ASP A 37 -0.34 -16.47 -11.95
C ASP A 37 -0.01 -15.61 -13.17
N GLU A 38 -1.05 -15.11 -13.86
CA GLU A 38 -0.92 -14.14 -14.95
C GLU A 38 -0.24 -12.84 -14.51
N PHE A 39 -0.60 -12.31 -13.34
CA PHE A 39 0.05 -11.13 -12.78
C PHE A 39 1.50 -11.43 -12.39
N GLN A 40 1.75 -12.55 -11.69
CA GLN A 40 3.10 -12.91 -11.26
C GLN A 40 4.05 -13.07 -12.46
N GLN A 41 3.57 -13.67 -13.56
CA GLN A 41 4.36 -13.84 -14.79
C GLN A 41 4.57 -12.52 -15.55
N SER A 42 3.54 -11.68 -15.64
CA SER A 42 3.64 -10.38 -16.32
C SER A 42 4.49 -9.39 -15.53
N CYS A 43 4.40 -9.39 -14.20
CA CYS A 43 5.14 -8.47 -13.33
C CYS A 43 6.66 -8.56 -13.52
N ARG A 44 7.19 -9.78 -13.69
CA ARG A 44 8.62 -9.99 -13.95
C ARG A 44 9.09 -9.50 -15.32
N LYS A 45 8.17 -9.24 -16.24
CA LYS A 45 8.43 -8.88 -17.64
C LYS A 45 8.08 -7.43 -17.95
N PHE A 46 7.56 -6.68 -16.98
CA PHE A 46 7.31 -5.25 -17.17
C PHE A 46 8.60 -4.53 -17.53
N ASP A 47 8.50 -3.50 -18.36
CA ASP A 47 9.61 -2.59 -18.60
C ASP A 47 9.65 -1.45 -17.57
N ALA A 48 10.74 -0.67 -17.61
CA ALA A 48 10.92 0.43 -16.68
C ALA A 48 9.81 1.48 -16.79
N GLU A 49 9.30 1.79 -17.98
CA GLU A 49 8.27 2.83 -18.19
C GLU A 49 6.90 2.37 -17.67
N GLU A 50 6.55 1.11 -17.87
CA GLU A 50 5.36 0.48 -17.29
C GLU A 50 5.39 0.56 -15.76
N ILE A 51 6.56 0.30 -15.16
CA ILE A 51 6.73 0.34 -13.71
C ILE A 51 6.66 1.76 -13.17
N LYS A 52 7.24 2.76 -13.86
CA LYS A 52 7.08 4.16 -13.48
C LYS A 52 5.61 4.52 -13.42
N THR A 53 4.84 4.15 -14.44
CA THR A 53 3.39 4.39 -14.50
C THR A 53 2.67 3.71 -13.33
N LYS A 54 2.99 2.44 -13.03
CA LYS A 54 2.40 1.68 -11.92
C LYS A 54 2.73 2.29 -10.54
N PHE A 55 3.96 2.75 -10.33
CA PHE A 55 4.37 3.45 -9.09
C PHE A 55 3.57 4.74 -8.90
N ILE A 56 3.41 5.54 -9.96
CA ILE A 56 2.63 6.78 -9.94
C ILE A 56 1.15 6.48 -9.62
N GLN A 57 0.54 5.51 -10.31
CA GLN A 57 -0.85 5.11 -10.07
C GLN A 57 -1.07 4.57 -8.66
N SER A 58 -0.14 3.79 -8.14
CA SER A 58 -0.19 3.31 -6.76
C SER A 58 -0.08 4.46 -5.76
N TRP A 59 0.83 5.42 -6.00
CA TRP A 59 0.97 6.59 -5.15
C TRP A 59 -0.30 7.43 -5.12
N PHE A 60 -0.95 7.69 -6.26
CA PHE A 60 -2.24 8.40 -6.27
C PHE A 60 -3.32 7.68 -5.45
N ARG A 61 -3.39 6.35 -5.52
CA ARG A 61 -4.34 5.55 -4.73
C ARG A 61 -4.07 5.64 -3.22
N MET A 62 -2.80 5.67 -2.83
CA MET A 62 -2.39 5.89 -1.44
C MET A 62 -2.71 7.32 -0.99
N ALA A 63 -2.26 8.30 -1.77
CA ALA A 63 -2.40 9.71 -1.45
C ALA A 63 -3.86 10.19 -1.48
N ALA A 64 -4.77 9.52 -2.20
CA ALA A 64 -6.20 9.83 -2.14
C ALA A 64 -6.88 9.38 -0.83
N LYS A 65 -6.24 8.51 -0.04
CA LYS A 65 -6.76 8.05 1.26
C LYS A 65 -6.38 8.96 2.42
N ASP A 66 -5.31 9.72 2.27
CA ASP A 66 -4.79 10.65 3.27
C ASP A 66 -4.93 12.08 2.70
N ASP A 67 -5.04 13.14 3.49
CA ASP A 67 -5.11 14.53 2.98
C ASP A 67 -3.79 15.00 2.28
N ARG A 68 -2.89 14.09 1.93
CA ARG A 68 -1.61 14.32 1.26
C ARG A 68 -1.78 15.03 -0.08
N LEU A 69 -2.78 14.65 -0.88
CA LEU A 69 -3.01 15.31 -2.18
C LEU A 69 -3.35 16.80 -2.00
N GLU A 70 -4.19 17.13 -1.02
CA GLU A 70 -4.54 18.51 -0.71
C GLU A 70 -3.33 19.30 -0.18
N LYS A 71 -2.56 18.68 0.73
CA LYS A 71 -1.34 19.27 1.30
C LYS A 71 -0.27 19.55 0.25
N MET A 72 -0.16 18.72 -0.79
CA MET A 72 0.84 18.88 -1.85
C MET A 72 0.48 19.96 -2.88
N GLY A 73 -0.81 20.22 -3.12
CA GLY A 73 -1.24 21.11 -4.21
C GLY A 73 -1.18 20.42 -5.57
N LEU A 74 -2.35 20.00 -6.06
CA LEU A 74 -2.54 19.16 -7.26
C LEU A 74 -2.37 19.87 -8.60
N SER A 75 -2.20 21.20 -8.61
CA SER A 75 -2.18 22.00 -9.84
C SER A 75 -0.99 21.65 -10.75
N LYS A 76 0.14 21.23 -10.16
CA LYS A 76 1.33 20.70 -10.83
C LYS A 76 1.98 19.63 -9.97
N VAL A 77 1.94 18.38 -10.42
CA VAL A 77 2.64 17.27 -9.78
C VAL A 77 3.64 16.66 -10.77
N ALA A 78 4.92 16.64 -10.39
CA ALA A 78 5.97 15.98 -11.15
C ALA A 78 6.46 14.73 -10.41
N PHE A 79 6.81 13.70 -11.17
CA PHE A 79 7.27 12.41 -10.65
C PHE A 79 8.67 12.10 -11.19
N ILE A 80 9.59 11.77 -10.29
CA ILE A 80 10.91 11.26 -10.65
C ILE A 80 11.05 9.88 -10.02
N THR A 81 11.34 8.88 -10.85
CA THR A 81 11.57 7.50 -10.40
C THR A 81 12.52 6.77 -11.35
N THR A 82 13.36 5.93 -10.75
CA THR A 82 14.33 5.08 -11.43
C THR A 82 14.13 3.65 -10.95
N PRO A 83 13.19 2.90 -11.55
CA PRO A 83 12.89 1.56 -11.09
C PRO A 83 14.01 0.58 -11.46
N SER A 84 14.28 -0.36 -10.55
CA SER A 84 15.14 -1.52 -10.75
C SER A 84 14.38 -2.78 -10.37
N PHE A 85 14.79 -3.90 -10.97
CA PHE A 85 14.21 -5.21 -10.67
C PHE A 85 15.25 -6.10 -10.00
N SER A 86 14.92 -6.63 -8.83
CA SER A 86 15.74 -7.58 -8.07
C SER A 86 14.84 -8.44 -7.18
N ASP A 87 15.26 -9.67 -6.87
CA ASP A 87 14.58 -10.54 -5.90
C ASP A 87 13.06 -10.67 -6.10
N ASN A 88 12.61 -10.79 -7.36
CA ASN A 88 11.21 -10.89 -7.74
C ASN A 88 10.35 -9.66 -7.31
N ALA A 89 10.98 -8.49 -7.22
CA ALA A 89 10.32 -7.24 -6.90
C ALA A 89 10.86 -6.09 -7.77
N TRP A 90 9.98 -5.13 -8.04
CA TRP A 90 10.38 -3.84 -8.60
C TRP A 90 10.56 -2.86 -7.46
N SER A 91 11.61 -2.06 -7.51
CA SER A 91 11.89 -1.09 -6.46
C SER A 91 12.47 0.20 -7.02
N GLY A 92 12.38 1.30 -6.29
CA GLY A 92 13.00 2.56 -6.70
C GLY A 92 12.63 3.73 -5.80
N LYS A 93 13.39 4.82 -5.91
CA LYS A 93 13.04 6.09 -5.26
C LYS A 93 11.91 6.74 -6.06
N LEU A 94 10.83 7.13 -5.38
CA LEU A 94 9.76 7.95 -5.90
C LEU A 94 9.88 9.33 -5.26
N LEU A 95 10.12 10.36 -6.08
CA LEU A 95 10.04 11.76 -5.69
C LEU A 95 8.82 12.38 -6.35
N VAL A 96 7.95 12.96 -5.52
CA VAL A 96 6.74 13.66 -5.94
C VAL A 96 6.89 15.12 -5.56
N ILE A 97 6.80 16.00 -6.54
CA ILE A 97 6.96 17.45 -6.35
C ILE A 97 5.60 18.09 -6.63
N GLY A 98 4.95 18.59 -5.60
CA GLY A 98 3.72 19.37 -5.69
C GLY A 98 4.00 20.88 -5.63
N GLU A 99 2.96 21.69 -5.76
CA GLU A 99 3.04 23.14 -5.67
C GLU A 99 3.49 23.62 -4.28
N LYS A 100 3.01 22.95 -3.22
CA LYS A 100 3.19 23.38 -1.82
C LYS A 100 4.23 22.57 -1.06
N SER A 101 4.48 21.32 -1.46
CA SER A 101 5.41 20.45 -0.77
C SER A 101 5.99 19.37 -1.69
N ARG A 102 7.05 18.72 -1.21
CA ARG A 102 7.67 17.54 -1.83
C ARG A 102 7.45 16.31 -0.96
N TYR A 103 7.32 15.15 -1.58
CA TYR A 103 7.24 13.84 -0.91
C TYR A 103 8.27 12.91 -1.54
N SER A 104 9.07 12.23 -0.72
CA SER A 104 10.01 11.24 -1.22
C SER A 104 9.82 9.94 -0.47
N ALA A 105 9.73 8.83 -1.20
CA ALA A 105 9.67 7.51 -0.62
C ALA A 105 10.48 6.51 -1.45
N TYR A 106 10.94 5.46 -0.81
CA TYR A 106 11.33 4.25 -1.52
C TYR A 106 10.08 3.39 -1.71
N VAL A 107 9.79 2.99 -2.94
CA VAL A 107 8.63 2.17 -3.29
C VAL A 107 9.09 0.79 -3.75
N ILE A 108 8.39 -0.25 -3.28
CA ILE A 108 8.61 -1.64 -3.67
C ILE A 108 7.29 -2.23 -4.15
N LEU A 109 7.27 -2.81 -5.34
CA LEU A 109 6.20 -3.68 -5.84
C LEU A 109 6.68 -5.13 -5.78
N ASN A 110 6.07 -5.93 -4.91
CA ASN A 110 6.34 -7.36 -4.83
C ASN A 110 5.55 -8.11 -5.91
N CYS A 111 6.24 -8.75 -6.87
CA CYS A 111 5.57 -9.44 -7.97
C CYS A 111 4.84 -10.72 -7.54
N HIS A 112 5.10 -11.25 -6.34
CA HIS A 112 4.40 -12.43 -5.85
C HIS A 112 2.95 -12.13 -5.48
N ASN A 113 2.69 -11.04 -4.77
CA ASN A 113 1.37 -10.68 -4.22
C ASN A 113 0.79 -9.38 -4.81
N GLY A 114 1.54 -8.65 -5.64
CA GLY A 114 1.12 -7.37 -6.21
C GLY A 114 1.04 -6.22 -5.21
N TYR A 115 1.61 -6.40 -4.01
CA TYR A 115 1.59 -5.42 -2.93
C TYR A 115 2.63 -4.33 -3.16
N TYR A 116 2.24 -3.08 -2.87
CA TYR A 116 3.13 -1.92 -2.87
C TYR A 116 3.50 -1.55 -1.44
N ASP A 117 4.79 -1.52 -1.16
CA ASP A 117 5.33 -1.01 0.09
C ASP A 117 5.97 0.35 -0.11
N TYR A 118 5.85 1.22 0.88
CA TYR A 118 6.36 2.59 0.85
C TYR A 118 7.11 2.89 2.14
N THR A 119 8.39 3.19 2.00
CA THR A 119 9.23 3.70 3.08
C THR A 119 9.41 5.19 2.86
N ASP A 120 8.84 6.02 3.73
CA ASP A 120 9.02 7.48 3.65
C ASP A 120 10.50 7.83 3.85
N LEU A 121 11.04 8.66 2.98
CA LEU A 121 12.43 9.13 3.02
C LEU A 121 12.53 10.56 3.57
N SER A 122 11.40 11.21 3.88
CA SER A 122 11.37 12.58 4.36
C SER A 122 11.76 12.76 5.83
N GLU A 123 11.87 11.67 6.61
CA GLU A 123 12.31 11.71 8.03
C GLU A 123 13.82 11.49 8.20
N GLY A 124 14.61 11.51 7.13
CA GLY A 124 16.06 11.22 7.16
C GLY A 124 16.98 12.29 6.57
N GLU A 125 16.48 13.50 6.30
CA GLU A 125 17.29 14.65 5.81
C GLU A 125 17.51 15.72 6.90
N ASP A 126 17.73 15.30 8.15
CA ASP A 126 18.30 16.13 9.23
C ASP A 126 19.63 15.51 9.72
N GLU A 127 20.63 15.43 8.82
CA GLU A 127 22.06 15.39 9.17
C GLU A 127 22.88 16.28 8.23
#